data_AF-A0A970H3E2-F1
#
_entry.id   AF-A0A970H3E2-F1
#
_cell.length_a   1.000
_cell.length_b   1.000
_cell.length_c   1.000
_cell.angle_alpha   90.00
_cell.angle_beta   90.00
_cell.angle_gamma   90.00
#
_symmetry.space_group_name_H-M   'P 1'
#
loop_
_entity.id
_entity.type
_entity.pdbx_description
1 polymer ?
#
loop_
_entity_poly.entity_id
_entity_poly.type
_entity_poly.pdbx_seq_one_letter_code
_entity_poly.pdbx_strand_id
1 'polypeptide(L)'
;AGLSDGLDRIAAMFGLAGIPPVDAETLYYARSYAVVLLVAACGATPLPGKTAAALKKSRRGRLCLHFAEPLFLLLILLAVTAYLVDGSFNPFLFFRF
;
A
#
# COMPACT_ATOMS: atom_id res chain seq x y z
N ALA A 1 4.32 -24.77 12.40
CA ALA A 1 4.31 -24.43 10.97
C ALA A 1 5.65 -24.83 10.39
N GLY A 2 5.66 -25.80 9.47
CA GLY A 2 6.87 -26.32 8.83
C GLY A 2 7.28 -25.49 7.61
N LEU A 3 8.47 -25.75 7.05
CA LEU A 3 8.93 -25.13 5.80
C LEU A 3 7.98 -25.45 4.63
N SER A 4 7.40 -26.65 4.62
CA SER A 4 6.39 -27.09 3.64
C SER A 4 5.16 -26.18 3.64
N ASP A 5 4.60 -25.86 4.81
CA ASP A 5 3.42 -24.98 4.93
C ASP A 5 3.71 -23.57 4.37
N GLY A 6 4.97 -23.11 4.52
CA GLY A 6 5.40 -21.84 3.97
C GLY A 6 5.43 -21.85 2.44
N LEU A 7 5.95 -22.93 1.84
CA LEU A 7 5.99 -23.11 0.39
C LEU A 7 4.58 -23.22 -0.20
N ASP A 8 3.68 -23.96 0.46
CA ASP A 8 2.30 -24.11 0.04
C ASP A 8 1.55 -22.78 0.05
N ARG A 9 1.81 -21.91 1.04
CA ARG A 9 1.25 -20.55 1.10
C ARG A 9 1.74 -19.66 -0.02
N ILE A 10 3.04 -19.69 -0.34
CA ILE A 10 3.58 -18.91 -1.47
C ILE A 10 2.96 -19.40 -2.77
N ALA A 11 2.87 -20.72 -2.98
CA ALA A 11 2.22 -21.31 -4.14
C ALA A 11 0.75 -20.86 -4.25
N ALA A 12 0.03 -20.78 -3.13
CA ALA A 12 -1.34 -20.26 -3.09
C ALA A 12 -1.44 -18.79 -3.54
N MET A 13 -0.49 -17.92 -3.20
CA MET A 13 -0.47 -16.51 -3.64
C MET A 13 -0.34 -16.38 -5.17
N PHE A 14 0.24 -17.37 -5.84
CA PHE A 14 0.32 -17.46 -7.31
C PHE A 14 -0.85 -18.25 -7.94
N GLY A 15 -1.84 -18.65 -7.14
CA GLY A 15 -3.02 -19.39 -7.60
C GLY A 15 -2.80 -20.90 -7.79
N LEU A 16 -1.67 -21.44 -7.34
CA LEU A 16 -1.34 -22.87 -7.50
C LEU A 16 -2.01 -23.79 -6.46
N ALA A 17 -2.81 -23.24 -5.56
CA ALA A 17 -3.50 -23.98 -4.51
C ALA A 17 -4.91 -24.49 -4.90
N GLY A 18 -5.32 -24.32 -6.17
CA GLY A 18 -6.64 -24.78 -6.64
C GLY A 18 -7.83 -24.02 -6.07
N ILE A 19 -7.59 -22.85 -5.46
CA ILE A 19 -8.62 -21.97 -4.90
C ILE A 19 -9.26 -21.16 -6.04
N PRO A 20 -10.60 -21.02 -6.07
CA PRO A 20 -11.25 -20.17 -7.06
C PRO A 20 -10.70 -18.74 -7.01
N PRO A 21 -10.33 -18.12 -8.15
CA PRO A 21 -9.75 -16.77 -8.17
C PRO A 21 -10.75 -15.68 -7.80
N VAL A 22 -12.05 -15.98 -7.87
CA VAL A 22 -13.13 -15.06 -7.52
C VAL A 22 -14.16 -15.82 -6.71
N ASP A 23 -14.34 -15.37 -5.48
CA ASP A 23 -15.39 -15.81 -4.57
C ASP A 23 -16.02 -14.59 -3.86
N ALA A 24 -16.97 -14.84 -2.97
CA ALA A 24 -17.68 -13.77 -2.27
C ALA A 24 -16.73 -12.92 -1.40
N GLU A 25 -15.74 -13.54 -0.76
CA GLU A 25 -14.75 -12.88 0.08
C GLU A 25 -13.81 -12.00 -0.74
N THR A 26 -13.28 -12.52 -1.86
CA THR A 26 -12.44 -11.75 -2.78
C THR A 26 -13.19 -10.55 -3.35
N LEU A 27 -14.46 -10.72 -3.73
CA LEU A 27 -15.25 -9.60 -4.24
C LEU A 27 -15.57 -8.56 -3.15
N TYR A 28 -15.81 -9.02 -1.93
CA TYR A 28 -16.00 -8.13 -0.77
C TYR A 28 -14.76 -7.27 -0.52
N TYR A 29 -13.56 -7.86 -0.51
CA TYR A 29 -12.32 -7.10 -0.34
C TYR A 29 -12.01 -6.23 -1.55
N ALA A 30 -12.25 -6.70 -2.77
CA ALA A 30 -12.06 -5.90 -3.98
C ALA A 30 -12.93 -4.62 -3.96
N ARG A 31 -14.17 -4.72 -3.47
CA ARG A 31 -15.06 -3.56 -3.28
C ARG A 31 -14.62 -2.67 -2.12
N SER A 32 -14.31 -3.27 -0.97
CA SER A 32 -13.92 -2.53 0.25
C SER A 32 -12.63 -1.74 0.05
N TYR A 33 -11.68 -2.30 -0.70
CA TYR A 33 -10.40 -1.66 -1.03
C TYR A 33 -10.37 -1.02 -2.41
N ALA A 34 -11.51 -0.89 -3.11
CA ALA A 34 -11.56 -0.39 -4.49
C ALA A 34 -10.86 0.97 -4.65
N VAL A 35 -11.09 1.90 -3.72
CA VAL A 35 -10.45 3.23 -3.73
C VAL A 35 -8.93 3.11 -3.64
N VAL A 36 -8.43 2.29 -2.70
CA VAL A 36 -7.00 2.07 -2.50
C VAL A 36 -6.38 1.43 -3.75
N LEU A 37 -7.04 0.42 -4.31
CA LEU A 37 -6.61 -0.28 -5.52
C LEU A 37 -6.56 0.66 -6.74
N LEU A 38 -7.54 1.55 -6.90
CA LEU A 38 -7.55 2.54 -7.98
C LEU A 38 -6.41 3.55 -7.84
N VAL A 39 -6.18 4.07 -6.62
CA VAL A 39 -5.04 4.98 -6.35
C VAL A 39 -3.71 4.29 -6.63
N ALA A 40 -3.56 3.03 -6.19
CA ALA A 40 -2.37 2.23 -6.45
C ALA A 40 -2.16 1.97 -7.95
N ALA A 41 -3.23 1.63 -8.69
CA ALA A 41 -3.18 1.45 -10.13
C ALA A 41 -2.74 2.73 -10.84
N CYS A 42 -3.29 3.89 -10.48
CA CYS A 42 -2.85 5.18 -11.01
C CYS A 42 -1.37 5.46 -10.67
N GLY A 43 -0.95 5.19 -9.43
CA GLY A 43 0.43 5.37 -8.99
C GLY A 43 1.44 4.45 -9.68
N ALA A 44 1.03 3.22 -10.03
CA ALA A 44 1.86 2.24 -10.73
C ALA A 44 2.07 2.58 -12.23
N THR A 45 1.25 3.46 -12.81
CA THR A 45 1.46 3.93 -14.18
C THR A 45 2.67 4.86 -14.28
N PRO A 46 3.30 5.02 -15.46
CA PRO A 46 4.39 5.99 -15.65
C PRO A 46 3.92 7.47 -15.64
N LEU A 47 2.63 7.74 -15.38
CA LEU A 47 2.06 9.10 -15.40
C LEU A 47 2.62 10.03 -14.31
N PRO A 48 2.79 9.62 -13.05
CA PRO A 48 3.37 10.48 -12.01
C PRO A 48 4.82 10.88 -12.34
N GLY A 49 5.61 9.94 -12.87
CA GLY A 49 6.99 10.22 -13.29
C GLY A 49 7.05 11.22 -14.45
N LYS A 50 6.20 11.05 -15.47
CA LYS A 50 6.12 11.97 -16.62
C LYS A 50 5.65 13.36 -16.22
N THR A 51 4.66 13.47 -15.33
CA THR A 51 4.17 14.76 -14.84
C THR A 51 5.20 15.49 -13.98
N ALA A 52 5.89 14.79 -13.08
CA ALA A 52 7.01 15.34 -12.33
C ALA A 52 8.13 15.84 -13.26
N ALA A 53 8.50 15.06 -14.28
CA ALA A 53 9.49 15.47 -15.28
C ALA A 53 9.05 16.70 -16.09
N ALA A 54 7.76 16.80 -16.44
CA ALA A 54 7.21 17.97 -17.12
C ALA A 54 7.27 19.22 -16.22
N LEU A 55 6.89 19.11 -14.95
CA LEU A 55 6.97 20.19 -13.97
C LEU A 55 8.41 20.67 -13.76
N LYS A 56 9.38 19.75 -13.76
CA LYS A 56 10.81 20.07 -13.68
C LYS A 56 11.34 20.92 -14.84
N LYS A 57 10.63 21.05 -15.98
CA LYS A 57 11.06 21.91 -17.09
C LYS A 57 10.94 23.40 -16.77
N SER A 58 9.99 23.78 -15.90
CA SER A 58 9.77 25.18 -15.50
C SER A 58 10.50 25.53 -14.20
N ARG A 59 10.91 26.80 -14.05
CA ARG A 59 11.56 27.29 -12.81
C ARG A 59 10.64 27.19 -11.59
N ARG A 60 9.36 27.56 -11.76
CA ARG A 60 8.32 27.48 -10.72
C ARG A 60 7.98 26.03 -10.36
N GLY A 61 7.89 25.14 -11.35
CA GLY A 61 7.63 23.72 -11.12
C GLY A 61 8.76 23.00 -10.39
N ARG A 62 10.03 23.33 -10.67
CA ARG A 62 11.17 22.85 -9.85
C ARG A 62 11.08 23.30 -8.41
N LEU A 63 10.75 24.58 -8.17
CA LEU A 63 10.62 25.11 -6.82
C LEU A 63 9.47 24.42 -6.07
N CYS A 64 8.33 24.20 -6.73
CA CYS A 64 7.20 23.46 -6.16
C CYS A 64 7.62 22.03 -5.77
N LEU A 65 8.26 21.29 -6.66
CA LEU A 65 8.71 19.92 -6.39
C LEU A 65 9.72 19.85 -5.23
N HIS A 66 10.61 20.83 -5.11
CA HIS A 66 11.60 20.89 -4.03
C HIS A 66 10.98 20.93 -2.63
N PHE A 67 9.79 21.51 -2.48
CA PHE A 67 9.04 21.51 -1.21
C PHE A 67 8.01 20.39 -1.14
N ALA A 68 7.37 20.06 -2.25
CA ALA A 68 6.34 19.03 -2.30
C ALA A 68 6.90 17.63 -2.01
N GLU A 69 8.10 17.31 -2.50
CA GLU A 69 8.75 16.01 -2.29
C GLU A 69 9.01 15.70 -0.80
N PRO A 70 9.72 16.54 -0.02
CA PRO A 70 9.93 16.27 1.40
C PRO A 70 8.61 16.33 2.19
N LEU A 71 7.67 17.20 1.83
CA LEU A 71 6.37 17.27 2.49
C LEU A 71 5.56 15.99 2.27
N PHE A 72 5.54 15.47 1.03
CA PHE A 72 4.86 14.23 0.70
C PHE A 72 5.45 13.03 1.47
N LEU A 73 6.79 12.93 1.52
CA LEU A 73 7.47 11.91 2.30
C LEU A 73 7.16 12.02 3.80
N LEU A 74 7.13 13.25 4.34
CA LEU A 74 6.76 13.49 5.73
C LEU A 74 5.33 13.05 6.02
N LEU A 75 4.38 13.36 5.12
CA LEU A 75 2.99 12.93 5.27
C LEU A 75 2.84 11.41 5.25
N ILE A 76 3.53 10.72 4.35
CA ILE A 76 3.55 9.26 4.32
C ILE A 76 4.15 8.70 5.62
N LEU A 77 5.29 9.25 6.07
CA LEU A 77 5.95 8.81 7.29
C LEU A 77 5.02 8.97 8.51
N LEU A 78 4.34 10.11 8.63
CA LEU A 78 3.37 10.37 9.70
C LEU A 78 2.19 9.41 9.64
N ALA A 79 1.62 9.16 8.45
CA ALA A 79 0.51 8.23 8.28
C ALA A 79 0.90 6.80 8.67
N VAL A 80 2.07 6.32 8.21
CA VAL A 80 2.58 4.99 8.55
C VAL A 80 2.86 4.88 10.04
N THR A 81 3.42 5.94 10.65
CA THR A 81 3.70 5.98 12.08
C THR A 81 2.41 5.96 12.89
N ALA A 82 1.40 6.75 12.50
CA ALA A 82 0.09 6.76 13.15
C ALA A 82 -0.57 5.38 13.09
N TYR A 83 -0.55 4.73 11.92
CA TYR A 83 -1.09 3.38 11.75
C TYR A 83 -0.33 2.34 12.58
N LEU A 84 1.00 2.43 12.62
CA LEU A 84 1.84 1.55 13.43
C LEU A 84 1.55 1.71 14.92
N VAL A 85 1.38 2.95 15.39
CA VAL A 85 1.05 3.27 16.77
C VAL A 85 -0.35 2.77 17.13
N ASP A 86 -1.35 3.02 16.28
CA ASP A 86 -2.73 2.53 16.46
C ASP A 86 -2.76 1.00 16.55
N GLY A 87 -2.06 0.31 15.65
CA GLY A 87 -1.92 -1.15 15.70
C GLY A 87 -1.11 -1.67 16.91
N SER A 88 -0.28 -0.83 17.53
CA SER A 88 0.52 -1.19 18.71
C SER A 88 -0.27 -1.11 20.02
N PHE A 89 -1.37 -0.36 20.05
CA PHE A 89 -2.30 -0.30 21.19
C PHE A 89 -3.28 -1.48 21.18
N ASN A 90 -2.77 -2.72 21.26
CA ASN A 90 -3.61 -3.90 21.37
C ASN A 90 -3.97 -4.16 22.85
N PRO A 91 -5.23 -3.95 23.29
CA PRO A 91 -5.61 -4.05 24.70
C PRO A 91 -5.35 -5.44 25.28
N PHE A 92 -5.37 -6.51 24.47
CA PHE A 92 -5.04 -7.86 24.90
C PHE A 92 -3.59 -8.07 25.34
N LEU A 93 -2.65 -7.23 24.90
CA LEU A 93 -1.23 -7.33 25.29
C LEU A 93 -0.93 -6.63 26.62
N PHE A 94 -1.80 -5.70 27.04
CA PHE A 94 -1.66 -4.97 28.29
C PHE A 94 -2.50 -5.58 29.42
N PHE A 95 -3.44 -6.47 29.08
CA PHE A 95 -4.05 -7.33 30.07
C PHE A 95 -3.06 -8.40 30.50
N ARG A 96 -2.70 -8.34 31.77
CA ARG A 96 -2.09 -9.46 32.49
C ARG A 96 -3.29 -10.27 32.97
N PHE A 97 -3.53 -11.43 32.37
CA PHE A 97 -4.39 -12.44 32.98
C PHE A 97 -3.84 -12.83 34.36
#